data_AF-A0A1U7IZ66-F1
#
_entry.id   AF-A0A1U7IZ66-F1
#
_cell.length_a   1.000
_cell.length_b   1.000
_cell.length_c   1.000
_cell.angle_alpha   90.00
_cell.angle_beta   90.00
_cell.angle_gamma   90.00
#
_symmetry.space_group_name_H-M   'P 1'
#
loop_
_entity.id
_entity.type
_entity.pdbx_description
1 polymer ?
#
loop_
_entity_poly.entity_id
_entity_poly.type
_entity_poly.pdbx_seq_one_letter_code
_entity_poly.pdbx_strand_id
1 'polypeptide(L)'
;MTDNTADLARALKQIEVATMAIAASNPPNWKRPLSAYKNGWVAAIGAIEVAHDDHGPTVIWWMGHHYTRRSGSNPKFGAAIWFSRSMGKGEDGEASYVRLITFADGPAPTAEPLPDYVVKALDRSK
;
A
#
# COMPACT_ATOMS: atom_id res chain seq x y z
N MET A 1 -10.82 27.66 35.46
CA MET A 1 -9.85 26.66 34.96
C MET A 1 -10.45 26.07 33.71
N THR A 2 -9.94 26.43 32.53
CA THR A 2 -10.31 25.74 31.28
C THR A 2 -9.85 24.29 31.40
N ASP A 3 -10.72 23.35 31.08
CA ASP A 3 -10.40 21.93 31.09
C ASP A 3 -9.48 21.63 29.90
N ASN A 4 -8.19 21.87 30.12
CA ASN A 4 -7.11 21.71 29.15
C ASN A 4 -7.06 20.27 28.58
N THR A 5 -7.63 19.30 29.31
CA THR A 5 -7.72 17.89 28.89
C THR A 5 -8.77 17.71 27.80
N ALA A 6 -9.93 18.36 27.94
CA ALA A 6 -10.99 18.31 26.93
C ALA A 6 -10.56 18.99 25.62
N ASP A 7 -9.88 20.13 25.73
CA ASP A 7 -9.34 20.84 24.57
C ASP A 7 -8.26 20.03 23.84
N LEU A 8 -7.37 19.36 24.58
CA LEU A 8 -6.36 18.47 24.01
C LEU A 8 -6.99 17.24 23.32
N ALA A 9 -7.97 16.60 23.96
CA ALA A 9 -8.68 15.46 23.36
C ALA A 9 -9.37 15.85 22.05
N ARG A 10 -9.96 17.05 22.00
CA ARG A 10 -10.59 17.58 20.78
C ARG A 10 -9.56 17.82 19.67
N ALA A 11 -8.42 18.42 20.00
CA ALA A 11 -7.35 18.68 19.04
C ALA A 11 -6.78 17.38 18.46
N LEU A 12 -6.53 16.37 19.30
CA LEU A 12 -6.07 15.05 18.87
C LEU A 12 -7.09 14.39 17.92
N LYS A 13 -8.38 14.50 18.24
CA LYS A 13 -9.42 13.95 17.36
C LYS A 13 -9.45 14.63 15.99
N GLN A 14 -9.25 15.94 15.95
CA GLN A 14 -9.19 16.69 14.68
C GLN A 14 -7.97 16.30 13.85
N ILE A 15 -6.80 16.11 14.48
CA ILE A 15 -5.59 15.64 13.81
C ILE A 15 -5.77 14.22 13.26
N GLU A 16 -6.39 13.33 14.04
CA GLU A 16 -6.70 11.97 13.60
C GLU A 16 -7.59 11.99 12.34
N VAL A 17 -8.68 12.76 12.36
CA VAL A 17 -9.60 12.88 11.22
C VAL A 17 -8.90 13.46 9.98
N ALA A 18 -8.10 14.51 10.14
CA ALA A 18 -7.35 15.11 9.03
C ALA A 18 -6.33 14.12 8.44
N THR A 19 -5.62 13.37 9.31
CA THR A 19 -4.63 12.38 8.88
C THR A 19 -5.30 11.21 8.15
N MET A 20 -6.45 10.74 8.63
CA MET A 20 -7.25 9.72 7.93
C MET A 20 -7.68 10.19 6.55
N ALA A 21 -8.16 11.43 6.43
CA ALA A 21 -8.58 11.99 5.13
C ALA A 21 -7.41 12.06 4.12
N ILE A 22 -6.21 12.43 4.56
CA ILE A 22 -5.01 12.47 3.69
C ILE A 22 -4.60 11.05 3.28
N ALA A 23 -4.53 10.13 4.25
CA ALA A 23 -4.14 8.74 4.04
C ALA A 23 -5.13 7.99 3.14
N ALA A 24 -6.41 8.39 3.17
CA ALA A 24 -7.44 7.88 2.27
C ALA A 24 -7.04 8.09 0.81
N SER A 25 -6.67 9.30 0.42
CA SER A 25 -6.40 9.60 -0.99
C SER A 25 -5.08 8.98 -1.47
N ASN A 26 -4.05 8.97 -0.62
CA ASN A 26 -2.71 8.56 -1.01
C ASN A 26 -2.04 7.72 0.08
N PRO A 27 -2.29 6.39 0.13
CA PRO A 27 -1.53 5.53 1.01
C PRO A 27 -0.06 5.47 0.58
N PRO A 28 0.85 5.20 1.52
CA PRO A 28 2.30 5.35 1.32
C PRO A 28 2.92 4.33 0.35
N ASN A 29 2.22 3.24 0.02
CA ASN A 29 2.70 2.19 -0.87
C ASN A 29 4.10 1.65 -0.48
N TRP A 30 4.32 1.42 0.83
CA TRP A 30 5.60 0.96 1.37
C TRP A 30 6.10 -0.31 0.69
N LYS A 31 7.43 -0.47 0.62
CA LYS A 31 8.09 -1.67 0.10
C LYS A 31 8.90 -2.33 1.20
N ARG A 32 8.81 -3.66 1.27
CA ARG A 32 9.53 -4.52 2.21
C ARG A 32 9.96 -5.82 1.51
N PRO A 33 11.03 -6.49 1.99
CA PRO A 33 11.36 -7.83 1.53
C PRO A 33 10.25 -8.82 1.89
N LEU A 34 10.16 -9.93 1.14
CA LEU A 34 9.13 -10.95 1.34
C LEU A 34 9.24 -11.58 2.74
N SER A 35 10.46 -11.72 3.25
CA SER A 35 10.75 -12.20 4.61
C SER A 35 10.08 -11.38 5.73
N ALA A 36 9.79 -10.10 5.50
CA ALA A 36 9.15 -9.24 6.49
C ALA A 36 7.64 -9.53 6.66
N TYR A 37 7.02 -10.26 5.73
CA TYR A 37 5.57 -10.50 5.76
C TYR A 37 5.12 -11.31 7.00
N LYS A 38 5.97 -12.17 7.56
CA LYS A 38 5.65 -12.94 8.77
C LYS A 38 6.07 -12.25 10.08
N ASN A 39 6.72 -11.09 10.02
CA ASN A 39 7.40 -10.48 11.17
C ASN A 39 6.59 -9.34 11.82
N GLY A 40 5.32 -9.59 12.15
CA GLY A 40 4.50 -8.65 12.94
C GLY A 40 4.33 -7.26 12.30
N TRP A 41 4.45 -7.14 10.97
CA TRP A 41 4.48 -5.86 10.27
C TRP A 41 3.19 -5.04 10.41
N VAL A 42 2.05 -5.68 10.66
CA VAL A 42 0.74 -5.02 10.77
C VAL A 42 0.77 -3.99 11.90
N ALA A 43 1.18 -4.41 13.10
CA ALA A 43 1.34 -3.52 14.25
C ALA A 43 2.45 -2.48 14.02
N ALA A 44 3.55 -2.87 13.34
CA ALA A 44 4.67 -1.98 13.06
C ALA A 44 4.31 -0.77 12.17
N ILE A 45 3.25 -0.88 11.35
CA ILE A 45 2.72 0.24 10.54
C ILE A 45 1.53 0.95 11.19
N GLY A 46 1.17 0.60 12.43
CA GLY A 46 0.00 1.11 13.12
C GLY A 46 -1.33 0.65 12.52
N ALA A 47 -1.35 -0.49 11.83
CA ALA A 47 -2.57 -1.11 11.34
C ALA A 47 -3.13 -2.11 12.38
N ILE A 48 -4.39 -2.48 12.18
CA ILE A 48 -5.09 -3.49 12.97
C ILE A 48 -5.37 -4.68 12.05
N GLU A 49 -5.07 -5.89 12.51
CA GLU A 49 -5.45 -7.11 11.81
C GLU A 49 -6.95 -7.36 11.98
N VAL A 50 -7.66 -7.54 10.86
CA VAL A 50 -9.12 -7.76 10.85
C VAL A 50 -9.44 -9.22 10.52
N ALA A 51 -8.66 -9.84 9.65
CA ALA A 51 -8.80 -11.25 9.30
C ALA A 51 -7.45 -11.86 8.96
N HIS A 52 -7.36 -13.19 9.12
CA HIS A 52 -6.15 -13.97 8.91
C HIS A 52 -6.47 -15.32 8.25
N ASP A 53 -5.45 -15.99 7.74
CA ASP A 53 -5.46 -17.42 7.43
C ASP A 53 -4.12 -18.06 7.83
N ASP A 54 -3.93 -19.34 7.49
CA ASP A 54 -2.71 -20.12 7.76
C ASP A 54 -1.43 -19.49 7.17
N HIS A 55 -1.57 -18.50 6.29
CA HIS A 55 -0.46 -17.81 5.64
C HIS A 55 -0.25 -16.40 6.15
N GLY A 56 -1.09 -15.89 7.07
CA GLY A 56 -0.95 -14.60 7.73
C GLY A 56 -2.15 -13.68 7.53
N PRO A 57 -2.00 -12.35 7.74
CA PRO A 57 -3.10 -11.40 7.64
C PRO A 57 -3.71 -11.42 6.24
N THR A 58 -5.04 -11.43 6.11
CA THR A 58 -5.78 -11.39 4.84
C THR A 58 -6.52 -10.07 4.65
N VAL A 59 -6.96 -9.44 5.75
CA VAL A 59 -7.57 -8.11 5.77
C VAL A 59 -6.98 -7.33 6.95
N ILE A 60 -6.58 -6.09 6.69
CA ILE A 60 -6.13 -5.15 7.72
C ILE A 60 -6.91 -3.84 7.65
N TRP A 61 -7.04 -3.17 8.79
CA TRP A 61 -7.58 -1.82 8.90
C TRP A 61 -6.45 -0.83 9.13
N TRP A 62 -6.38 0.20 8.31
CA TRP A 62 -5.38 1.26 8.43
C TRP A 62 -5.99 2.60 8.02
N MET A 63 -5.90 3.59 8.90
CA MET A 63 -6.36 4.96 8.67
C MET A 63 -7.78 5.06 8.07
N GLY A 64 -8.73 4.32 8.65
CA GLY A 64 -10.14 4.35 8.22
C GLY A 64 -10.50 3.41 7.07
N HIS A 65 -9.57 2.62 6.55
CA HIS A 65 -9.80 1.76 5.39
C HIS A 65 -9.38 0.32 5.60
N HIS A 66 -10.16 -0.59 4.99
CA HIS A 66 -9.77 -1.98 4.83
C HIS A 66 -8.87 -2.15 3.62
N TYR A 67 -7.74 -2.82 3.81
CA TYR A 67 -6.87 -3.28 2.74
C TYR A 67 -6.87 -4.81 2.73
N THR A 68 -7.02 -5.38 1.54
CA THR A 68 -7.09 -6.83 1.34
C THR A 68 -5.78 -7.33 0.76
N ARG A 69 -5.31 -8.48 1.27
CA ARG A 69 -4.15 -9.20 0.73
C ARG A 69 -4.41 -9.63 -0.71
N ARG A 70 -3.40 -9.44 -1.55
CA ARG A 70 -3.33 -9.89 -2.94
C ARG A 70 -1.96 -10.50 -3.19
N SER A 71 -1.86 -11.34 -4.20
CA SER A 71 -0.61 -11.90 -4.67
C SER A 71 -0.58 -11.93 -6.20
N GLY A 72 0.63 -11.86 -6.76
CA GLY A 72 0.85 -11.92 -8.20
C GLY A 72 1.03 -13.38 -8.64
N SER A 73 0.58 -13.71 -9.84
CA SER A 73 0.80 -15.02 -10.45
C SER A 73 2.02 -15.06 -11.38
N ASN A 74 2.75 -13.94 -11.55
CA ASN A 74 3.78 -13.83 -12.57
C ASN A 74 5.13 -14.40 -12.10
N PRO A 75 5.56 -15.57 -12.59
CA PRO A 75 6.83 -16.18 -12.17
C PRO A 75 8.05 -15.36 -12.61
N LYS A 76 7.90 -14.52 -13.66
CA LYS A 76 8.97 -13.70 -14.23
C LYS A 76 9.47 -12.59 -13.29
N PHE A 77 8.60 -12.08 -12.42
CA PHE A 77 8.91 -10.96 -11.53
C PHE A 77 9.00 -11.35 -10.05
N GLY A 78 9.05 -12.65 -9.77
CA GLY A 78 9.19 -13.19 -8.42
C GLY A 78 7.90 -13.17 -7.60
N ALA A 79 7.95 -13.84 -6.45
CA ALA A 79 6.83 -13.89 -5.51
C ALA A 79 6.60 -12.51 -4.88
N ALA A 80 5.35 -12.07 -4.86
CA ALA A 80 4.96 -10.80 -4.26
C ALA A 80 3.60 -10.91 -3.56
N ILE A 81 3.50 -10.25 -2.40
CA ILE A 81 2.27 -10.07 -1.63
C ILE A 81 2.06 -8.56 -1.49
N TRP A 82 0.83 -8.06 -1.69
CA TRP A 82 0.52 -6.66 -1.41
C TRP A 82 -0.85 -6.50 -0.79
N PHE A 83 -1.04 -5.39 -0.08
CA PHE A 83 -2.32 -4.99 0.48
C PHE A 83 -2.83 -3.78 -0.27
N SER A 84 -4.01 -3.90 -0.85
CA SER A 84 -4.62 -2.85 -1.66
C SER A 84 -6.10 -2.70 -1.36
N ARG A 85 -6.64 -1.53 -1.73
CA ARG A 85 -8.08 -1.25 -1.70
C ARG A 85 -8.51 -0.54 -2.97
N SER A 86 -9.80 -0.66 -3.30
CA SER A 86 -10.39 0.10 -4.39
C SER A 86 -10.58 1.56 -3.97
N MET A 87 -10.40 2.48 -4.92
CA MET A 87 -10.71 3.90 -4.84
C MET A 87 -12.03 4.25 -5.53
N GLY A 88 -12.82 3.25 -5.91
CA GLY A 88 -13.99 3.42 -6.78
C GLY A 88 -13.65 3.12 -8.24
N LYS A 89 -14.61 3.44 -9.12
CA LYS A 89 -14.49 3.26 -10.57
C LYS A 89 -14.15 4.59 -11.24
N GLY A 90 -13.26 4.55 -12.22
CA GLY A 90 -12.99 5.67 -13.11
C GLY A 90 -14.15 5.93 -14.08
N GLU A 91 -14.01 6.96 -14.90
CA GLU A 91 -14.98 7.32 -15.95
C GLU A 91 -15.14 6.21 -17.01
N ASP A 92 -14.11 5.38 -17.17
CA ASP A 92 -14.08 4.19 -18.02
C ASP A 92 -14.78 2.97 -17.40
N GLY A 93 -15.26 3.07 -16.16
CA GLY A 93 -15.88 1.97 -15.42
C GLY A 93 -14.90 1.00 -14.78
N GLU A 94 -13.58 1.21 -14.95
CA GLU A 94 -12.54 0.38 -14.37
C GLU A 94 -12.25 0.76 -12.92
N ALA A 95 -12.04 -0.25 -12.08
CA ALA A 95 -11.76 -0.01 -10.67
C ALA A 95 -10.32 0.47 -10.48
N SER A 96 -10.15 1.67 -9.93
CA SER A 96 -8.84 2.17 -9.50
C SER A 96 -8.47 1.55 -8.16
N TYR A 97 -7.20 1.15 -8.01
CA TYR A 97 -6.70 0.55 -6.77
C TYR A 97 -5.44 1.28 -6.29
N VAL A 98 -5.36 1.43 -4.96
CA VAL A 98 -4.16 1.94 -4.29
C VAL A 98 -3.57 0.86 -3.39
N ARG A 99 -2.24 0.85 -3.27
CA ARG A 99 -1.49 -0.10 -2.43
C ARG A 99 -1.01 0.58 -1.16
N LEU A 100 -1.17 -0.10 -0.03
CA LEU A 100 -0.60 0.32 1.25
C LEU A 100 0.83 -0.16 1.41
N ILE A 101 1.08 -1.43 1.12
CA ILE A 101 2.38 -2.07 1.27
C ILE A 101 2.54 -3.21 0.27
N THR A 102 3.77 -3.46 -0.16
CA THR A 102 4.17 -4.61 -0.99
C THR A 102 5.38 -5.30 -0.36
N PHE A 103 5.28 -6.62 -0.26
CA PHE A 103 6.34 -7.55 0.14
C PHE A 103 6.86 -8.26 -1.11
N ALA A 104 8.11 -8.00 -1.48
CA ALA A 104 8.79 -8.63 -2.60
C ALA A 104 10.30 -8.48 -2.44
N ASP A 105 11.08 -9.47 -2.88
CA ASP A 105 12.54 -9.44 -2.80
C ASP A 105 13.22 -8.73 -3.99
N GLY A 106 12.50 -7.81 -4.63
CA GLY A 106 12.97 -7.05 -5.80
C GLY A 106 12.64 -7.72 -7.15
N PRO A 107 12.83 -7.01 -8.28
CA PRO A 107 12.69 -7.62 -9.60
C PRO A 107 13.71 -8.76 -9.76
N ALA A 108 13.39 -9.73 -10.61
CA ALA A 108 14.36 -10.74 -11.02
C ALA A 108 15.69 -10.07 -11.40
N PRO A 109 16.85 -10.65 -11.07
CA PRO A 109 18.17 -10.02 -11.19
C PRO A 109 18.54 -9.58 -12.63
N THR A 110 17.76 -9.98 -13.63
CA THR A 110 17.93 -9.58 -15.02
C THR A 110 16.78 -8.68 -15.45
N ALA A 111 16.99 -7.37 -15.38
CA ALA A 111 16.13 -6.43 -16.11
C ALA A 111 16.20 -6.76 -17.61
N GLU A 112 15.05 -6.81 -18.26
CA GLU A 112 15.04 -7.00 -19.72
C GLU A 112 15.63 -5.76 -20.40
N PRO A 113 16.37 -5.94 -21.50
CA PRO A 113 16.85 -4.82 -22.29
C PRO A 113 15.67 -3.97 -22.79
N LEU A 114 15.90 -2.65 -22.93
CA LEU A 114 14.92 -1.77 -23.56
C LEU A 114 14.66 -2.24 -24.99
N PRO A 115 13.39 -2.32 -25.43
CA PRO A 115 13.08 -2.59 -26.84
C PRO A 115 13.69 -1.52 -27.77
N ASP A 116 14.12 -1.92 -28.96
CA ASP A 116 14.79 -1.04 -29.93
C ASP A 116 14.00 0.24 -30.26
N TYR A 117 12.67 0.18 -30.27
CA TYR A 117 11.84 1.35 -30.56
C TYR A 117 11.89 2.40 -29.44
N VAL A 118 12.08 1.98 -28.19
CA VAL A 118 12.24 2.87 -27.03
C VAL A 118 13.58 3.57 -27.10
N VAL A 119 14.65 2.83 -27.42
CA VAL A 119 15.99 3.39 -27.63
C VAL A 119 15.97 4.45 -28.73
N LYS A 120 15.36 4.12 -29.88
CA LYS A 120 15.20 5.08 -31.00
C LYS A 120 14.40 6.33 -30.62
N ALA A 121 13.43 6.23 -29.70
CA ALA A 121 12.67 7.39 -29.24
C ALA A 121 13.50 8.30 -28.33
N LEU A 122 14.35 7.73 -27.45
CA LEU A 122 15.28 8.48 -26.61
C LEU A 122 16.27 9.30 -27.43
N ASP A 123 16.78 8.74 -28.53
CA ASP A 123 17.74 9.42 -29.40
C ASP A 123 17.12 10.58 -30.21
N ARG A 124 15.81 10.56 -30.44
CA ARG A 124 15.07 11.66 -31.11
C ARG A 124 14.70 12.80 -30.18
N SER A 125 14.93 12.63 -28.88
CA SER A 125 14.57 13.59 -27.83
C SER A 125 15.73 14.54 -27.48
N LYS A 126 16.86 14.43 -28.19
CA LYS A 126 18.02 15.32 -28.11
C LYS A 126 18.01 16.28 -29.30
#